data_AF-A0A953AI34-F1
#
_entry.id   AF-A0A953AI34-F1
#
_cell.length_a   1.000
_cell.length_b   1.000
_cell.length_c   1.000
_cell.angle_alpha   90.00
_cell.angle_beta   90.00
_cell.angle_gamma   90.00
#
_symmetry.space_group_name_H-M   'P 1'
#
loop_
_entity.id
_entity.type
_entity.pdbx_description
1 polymer ?
#
loop_
_entity_poly.entity_id
_entity_poly.type
_entity_poly.pdbx_seq_one_letter_code
_entity_poly.pdbx_strand_id
1 'polypeptide(L)'
;VLTMTATPIPRTLHMALVNLRDMSVIETPPQERLPIRTAIREYDEGLIREVILRELDRGGQVFFVHNRVAGIQLLAQKLQQLVPEARIAVAHGQMNEEQLERIMLGFANGEYDVLVSTTIIENGLDIPNANTIIVNNAAHFGLAQLYQLRGRVGRSAQQAYAYFLYNKEARLTPLQEKRLRAIFEATELGAGFRIAMKDLELRGAGNLLGAEQSGFMNSVGFDLYCKLLAEAVQELQGKKEETGTPGVTIDLPLDAYLPDEYIGDRTLKVNFYQRLANLTTHEQVEAITAELTDRFGAPPPPVQNLLTLIRLKIEAAHQGIEAISLKNNELVITVRRSVIPNRVALYHRFRNEARVQQGVIRIPRRLLGPNWLQQLNELLPMMTTAA
;
A
#
# COMPACT_ATOMS: atom_id res chain seq x y z
N VAL A 1 -4.69 -19.96 -20.43
CA VAL A 1 -3.67 -20.55 -19.54
C VAL A 1 -4.00 -20.13 -18.12
N LEU A 2 -4.19 -21.09 -17.19
CA LEU A 2 -4.44 -20.80 -15.78
C LEU A 2 -3.11 -20.86 -15.02
N THR A 3 -2.77 -19.81 -14.26
CA THR A 3 -1.56 -19.75 -13.44
C THR A 3 -1.96 -19.50 -11.99
N MET A 4 -1.54 -20.38 -11.07
CA MET A 4 -1.82 -20.26 -9.64
C MET A 4 -0.51 -19.96 -8.89
N THR A 5 -0.56 -19.00 -7.97
CA THR A 5 0.60 -18.62 -7.15
C THR A 5 0.17 -18.02 -5.82
N ALA A 6 0.88 -18.38 -4.75
CA ALA A 6 0.67 -17.79 -3.43
C ALA A 6 1.30 -16.39 -3.30
N THR A 7 2.31 -16.10 -4.12
CA THR A 7 3.04 -14.82 -4.17
C THR A 7 3.37 -14.53 -5.64
N PRO A 8 2.56 -13.74 -6.36
CA PRO A 8 2.79 -13.49 -7.78
C PRO A 8 4.14 -12.80 -8.00
N ILE A 9 4.86 -13.27 -9.03
CA ILE A 9 6.13 -12.66 -9.44
C ILE A 9 5.84 -11.20 -9.80
N PRO A 10 6.67 -10.23 -9.37
CA PRO A 10 6.40 -8.81 -9.54
C PRO A 10 6.02 -8.39 -10.97
N ARG A 11 6.66 -8.97 -11.99
CA ARG A 11 6.33 -8.73 -13.42
C ARG A 11 4.96 -9.29 -13.82
N THR A 12 4.60 -10.46 -13.34
CA THR A 12 3.30 -11.09 -13.63
C THR A 12 2.18 -10.36 -12.90
N LEU A 13 2.42 -9.94 -11.66
CA LEU A 13 1.53 -9.06 -10.91
C LEU A 13 1.30 -7.75 -11.66
N HIS A 14 2.37 -7.14 -12.16
CA HIS A 14 2.28 -5.93 -12.98
C HIS A 14 1.41 -6.14 -14.23
N MET A 15 1.62 -7.22 -14.99
CA MET A 15 0.78 -7.50 -16.16
C MET A 15 -0.70 -7.70 -15.81
N ALA A 16 -0.99 -8.31 -14.67
CA ALA A 16 -2.35 -8.46 -14.17
C ALA A 16 -2.98 -7.10 -13.79
N LEU A 17 -2.23 -6.25 -13.09
CA LEU A 17 -2.69 -4.91 -12.69
C LEU A 17 -2.95 -3.98 -13.88
N VAL A 18 -2.27 -4.18 -15.01
CA VAL A 18 -2.45 -3.42 -16.26
C VAL A 18 -3.58 -4.00 -17.13
N ASN A 19 -4.39 -4.94 -16.60
CA ASN A 19 -5.46 -5.64 -17.34
C ASN A 19 -4.96 -6.36 -18.61
N LEU A 20 -3.66 -6.66 -18.71
CA LEU A 20 -3.11 -7.52 -19.77
C LEU A 20 -3.34 -9.00 -19.46
N ARG A 21 -3.69 -9.32 -18.21
CA ARG A 21 -4.12 -10.65 -17.75
C ARG A 21 -5.20 -10.52 -16.69
N ASP A 22 -6.27 -11.31 -16.82
CA ASP A 22 -7.28 -11.43 -15.78
C ASP A 22 -6.68 -12.04 -14.51
N MET A 23 -7.06 -11.48 -13.35
CA MET A 23 -6.61 -11.93 -12.04
C MET A 23 -7.81 -12.18 -11.14
N SER A 24 -7.79 -13.31 -10.43
CA SER A 24 -8.72 -13.61 -9.36
C SER A 24 -7.93 -13.83 -8.08
N VAL A 25 -8.34 -13.16 -7.01
CA VAL A 25 -7.70 -13.23 -5.70
C VAL A 25 -8.62 -14.00 -4.76
N ILE A 26 -8.08 -15.02 -4.10
CA ILE A 26 -8.80 -15.79 -3.08
C ILE A 26 -8.23 -15.36 -1.72
N GLU A 27 -8.97 -14.51 -1.02
CA GLU A 27 -8.55 -13.94 0.28
C GLU A 27 -9.08 -14.74 1.47
N THR A 28 -10.24 -15.38 1.33
CA THR A 28 -10.92 -16.09 2.43
C THR A 28 -10.13 -17.34 2.84
N PRO A 29 -9.63 -17.42 4.09
CA PRO A 29 -8.97 -18.62 4.59
C PRO A 29 -9.97 -19.76 4.86
N PRO A 30 -9.52 -21.02 4.91
CA PRO A 30 -10.33 -22.13 5.41
C PRO A 30 -10.77 -21.90 6.87
N GLN A 31 -11.97 -22.38 7.24
CA GLN A 31 -12.64 -22.07 8.52
C GLN A 31 -11.85 -22.46 9.78
N GLU A 32 -10.92 -23.41 9.72
CA GLU A 32 -10.18 -23.91 10.89
C GLU A 32 -8.75 -23.34 11.02
N ARG A 33 -8.35 -22.39 10.17
CA ARG A 33 -6.97 -21.90 10.15
C ARG A 33 -6.76 -20.72 11.09
N LEU A 34 -5.93 -20.92 12.12
CA LEU A 34 -5.49 -19.84 13.02
C LEU A 34 -4.38 -18.98 12.38
N PRO A 35 -4.33 -17.66 12.67
CA PRO A 35 -3.26 -16.79 12.20
C PRO A 35 -1.92 -17.17 12.84
N ILE A 36 -0.82 -17.05 12.09
CA ILE A 36 0.52 -17.42 12.56
C ILE A 36 1.10 -16.28 13.40
N ARG A 37 1.43 -16.55 14.66
CA ARG A 37 2.08 -15.57 15.55
C ARG A 37 3.51 -15.35 15.11
N THR A 38 3.79 -14.16 14.61
CA THR A 38 5.09 -13.80 14.04
C THR A 38 5.87 -12.93 15.02
N ALA A 39 7.15 -13.25 15.23
CA ALA A 39 8.06 -12.45 16.04
C ALA A 39 9.39 -12.24 15.31
N ILE A 40 9.89 -11.00 15.35
CA ILE A 40 11.25 -10.68 14.90
C ILE A 40 12.10 -10.51 16.16
N ARG A 41 13.20 -11.24 16.26
CA ARG A 41 14.05 -11.26 17.46
C ARG A 41 15.53 -11.30 17.08
N GLU A 42 16.37 -10.84 17.99
CA GLU A 42 17.80 -11.09 17.91
C GLU A 42 18.06 -12.60 18.05
N TYR A 43 19.12 -13.09 17.40
CA TYR A 43 19.59 -14.45 17.62
C TYR A 43 19.97 -14.61 19.10
N ASP A 44 19.24 -15.47 19.79
CA ASP A 44 19.46 -15.79 21.20
C ASP A 44 19.27 -17.29 21.39
N GLU A 45 20.27 -17.96 21.96
CA GLU A 45 20.27 -19.41 22.13
C GLU A 45 19.25 -19.86 23.19
N GLY A 46 19.01 -19.05 24.23
CA GLY A 46 18.00 -19.31 25.25
C GLY A 46 16.60 -19.33 24.65
N LEU A 47 16.28 -18.32 23.83
CA LEU A 47 15.02 -18.24 23.09
C LEU A 47 14.84 -19.43 22.15
N ILE A 48 15.88 -19.79 21.38
CA ILE A 48 15.81 -20.93 20.46
C ILE A 48 15.50 -22.23 21.23
N ARG A 49 16.19 -22.46 22.35
CA ARG A 49 15.95 -23.63 23.21
C ARG A 49 14.52 -23.64 23.76
N GLU A 50 14.06 -22.52 24.31
CA GLU A 50 12.70 -22.38 24.86
C GLU A 50 11.64 -22.68 23.81
N VAL A 51 11.76 -22.09 22.62
CA VAL A 51 10.82 -22.27 21.52
C VAL A 51 10.78 -23.71 21.04
N ILE A 52 11.94 -24.37 20.91
CA ILE A 52 12.01 -25.76 20.49
C ILE A 52 11.37 -26.66 21.55
N LEU A 53 11.77 -26.55 22.83
CA LEU A 53 11.22 -27.39 23.89
C LEU A 53 9.71 -27.24 24.04
N ARG A 54 9.20 -26.00 23.97
CA ARG A 54 7.76 -25.74 23.98
C ARG A 54 7.02 -26.44 22.83
N GLU A 55 7.66 -26.57 21.67
CA GLU A 55 7.10 -27.31 20.54
C GLU A 55 7.06 -28.81 20.80
N LEU A 56 8.14 -29.36 21.36
CA LEU A 56 8.21 -30.78 21.70
C LEU A 56 7.19 -31.14 22.79
N ASP A 57 7.01 -30.29 23.80
CA ASP A 57 6.05 -30.51 24.90
C ASP A 57 4.60 -30.65 24.40
N ARG A 58 4.28 -30.01 23.26
CA ARG A 58 2.96 -30.14 22.61
C ARG A 58 2.89 -31.24 21.54
N GLY A 59 3.95 -32.05 21.40
CA GLY A 59 4.07 -33.09 20.38
C GLY A 59 4.16 -32.55 18.95
N GLY A 60 4.58 -31.30 18.79
CA GLY A 60 4.76 -30.66 17.49
C GLY A 60 6.19 -30.80 16.97
N GLN A 61 6.41 -30.29 15.76
CA GLN A 61 7.71 -30.32 15.10
C GLN A 61 8.16 -28.91 14.68
N VAL A 62 9.47 -28.71 14.62
CA VAL A 62 10.09 -27.41 14.33
C VAL A 62 10.84 -27.44 12.99
N PHE A 63 10.59 -26.44 12.15
CA PHE A 63 11.49 -26.11 11.06
C PHE A 63 12.54 -25.11 11.53
N PHE A 64 13.82 -25.42 11.34
CA PHE A 64 14.91 -24.48 11.54
C PHE A 64 15.57 -24.17 10.19
N VAL A 65 15.30 -22.99 9.65
CA VAL A 65 15.71 -22.61 8.29
C VAL A 65 17.01 -21.81 8.30
N HIS A 66 17.97 -22.22 7.47
CA HIS A 66 19.22 -21.53 7.24
C HIS A 66 19.43 -21.23 5.75
N ASN A 67 19.97 -20.05 5.40
CA ASN A 67 19.95 -19.60 3.99
C ASN A 67 20.95 -20.31 3.06
N ARG A 68 21.92 -21.06 3.61
CA ARG A 68 23.03 -21.66 2.87
C ARG A 68 23.29 -23.08 3.34
N VAL A 69 23.77 -23.93 2.43
CA VAL A 69 24.23 -25.29 2.77
C VAL A 69 25.55 -25.23 3.56
N ALA A 70 26.42 -24.28 3.22
CA ALA A 70 27.67 -24.07 3.94
C ALA A 70 27.39 -23.79 5.43
N GLY A 71 27.96 -24.61 6.32
CA GLY A 71 27.80 -24.47 7.77
C GLY A 71 26.52 -25.07 8.35
N ILE A 72 25.62 -25.65 7.55
CA ILE A 72 24.35 -26.22 8.06
C ILE A 72 24.57 -27.40 9.02
N GLN A 73 25.58 -28.23 8.75
CA GLN A 73 25.96 -29.35 9.62
C GLN A 73 26.50 -28.86 10.97
N LEU A 74 27.34 -27.82 10.96
CA LEU A 74 27.85 -27.20 12.19
C LEU A 74 26.71 -26.59 13.00
N LEU A 75 25.76 -25.94 12.33
CA LEU A 75 24.58 -25.38 12.96
C LEU A 75 23.70 -26.47 13.58
N ALA A 76 23.51 -27.61 12.90
CA ALA A 76 22.77 -28.75 13.43
C ALA A 76 23.46 -29.36 14.65
N GLN A 77 24.79 -29.51 14.63
CA GLN A 77 25.56 -29.96 15.81
C GLN A 77 25.42 -28.99 16.98
N LYS A 78 25.47 -27.68 16.72
CA LYS A 78 25.26 -26.65 17.74
C LYS A 78 23.84 -26.72 18.32
N LEU A 79 22.82 -26.91 17.48
CA LEU A 79 21.43 -27.10 17.93
C LEU A 79 21.28 -28.39 18.73
N GLN A 80 21.97 -29.47 18.37
CA GLN A 80 21.94 -30.73 19.11
C GLN A 80 22.55 -30.60 20.50
N GLN A 81 23.62 -29.81 20.64
CA GLN A 81 24.18 -29.46 21.95
C GLN A 81 23.25 -28.56 22.75
N LEU A 82 22.59 -27.61 22.07
CA LEU A 82 21.65 -26.68 22.69
C LEU A 82 20.36 -27.35 23.14
N VAL A 83 19.89 -28.39 22.45
CA VAL A 83 18.64 -29.12 22.76
C VAL A 83 18.89 -30.63 22.60
N PRO A 84 19.58 -31.28 23.56
CA PRO A 84 19.87 -32.71 23.50
C PRO A 84 18.62 -33.60 23.53
N GLU A 85 17.48 -33.06 23.98
CA GLU A 85 16.20 -33.75 24.04
C GLU A 85 15.55 -33.94 22.66
N ALA A 86 15.94 -33.13 21.66
CA ALA A 86 15.34 -33.15 20.34
C ALA A 86 16.11 -34.06 19.37
N ARG A 87 15.38 -34.81 18.55
CA ARG A 87 15.91 -35.57 17.42
C ARG A 87 16.05 -34.65 16.22
N ILE A 88 17.27 -34.28 15.87
CA ILE A 88 17.55 -33.29 14.82
C ILE A 88 17.96 -33.99 13.52
N ALA A 89 17.34 -33.60 12.41
CA ALA A 89 17.74 -34.00 11.07
C ALA A 89 18.14 -32.79 10.22
N VAL A 90 18.98 -33.03 9.20
CA VAL A 90 19.43 -32.02 8.25
C VAL A 90 18.91 -32.35 6.86
N ALA A 91 18.30 -31.38 6.18
CA ALA A 91 17.81 -31.53 4.82
C ALA A 91 18.19 -30.32 3.94
N HIS A 92 18.89 -30.57 2.82
CA HIS A 92 19.27 -29.50 1.90
C HIS A 92 19.33 -29.98 0.44
N GLY A 93 19.21 -29.04 -0.51
CA GLY A 93 19.07 -29.36 -1.94
C GLY A 93 20.30 -29.97 -2.62
N GLN A 94 21.45 -30.02 -1.96
CA GLN A 94 22.65 -30.75 -2.45
C GLN A 94 22.69 -32.23 -2.05
N MET A 95 21.70 -32.73 -1.31
CA MET A 95 21.62 -34.14 -0.94
C MET A 95 21.14 -34.99 -2.12
N ASN A 96 21.44 -36.27 -2.09
CA ASN A 96 20.82 -37.24 -2.98
C ASN A 96 19.29 -37.24 -2.76
N GLU A 97 18.50 -37.32 -3.83
CA GLU A 97 17.04 -37.34 -3.80
C GLU A 97 16.49 -38.44 -2.88
N GLU A 98 17.02 -39.68 -2.95
CA GLU A 98 16.58 -40.79 -2.09
C GLU A 98 16.84 -40.49 -0.61
N GLN A 99 17.98 -39.86 -0.31
CA GLN A 99 18.34 -39.49 1.06
C GLN A 99 17.44 -38.36 1.58
N LEU A 100 17.17 -37.37 0.73
CA LEU A 100 16.30 -36.25 1.07
C LEU A 100 14.87 -36.74 1.32
N GLU A 101 14.33 -37.58 0.43
CA GLU A 101 13.01 -38.18 0.57
C GLU A 101 12.90 -38.97 1.87
N ARG A 102 13.88 -39.82 2.19
CA ARG A 102 13.90 -40.58 3.44
C ARG A 102 13.85 -39.69 4.68
N ILE A 103 14.61 -38.59 4.70
CA ILE A 103 14.61 -37.65 5.83
C ILE A 103 13.29 -36.90 5.91
N MET A 104 12.73 -36.47 4.78
CA MET A 104 11.45 -35.77 4.74
C MET A 104 10.29 -36.67 5.18
N LEU A 105 10.28 -37.94 4.78
CA LEU A 105 9.30 -38.94 5.23
C LEU A 105 9.45 -39.22 6.72
N GLY A 106 10.68 -39.42 7.20
CA GLY A 106 10.94 -39.61 8.63
C GLY A 106 10.47 -38.41 9.45
N PHE A 107 10.72 -37.18 8.97
CA PHE A 107 10.20 -35.98 9.62
C PHE A 107 8.66 -35.96 9.56
N ALA A 108 8.02 -36.21 8.41
CA ALA A 108 6.55 -36.26 8.35
C ALA A 108 5.92 -37.30 9.30
N ASN A 109 6.61 -38.42 9.53
CA ASN A 109 6.18 -39.50 10.44
C ASN A 109 6.50 -39.23 11.93
N GLY A 110 7.15 -38.11 12.27
CA GLY A 110 7.53 -37.79 13.65
C GLY A 110 8.75 -38.56 14.16
N GLU A 111 9.61 -39.09 13.28
CA GLU A 111 10.89 -39.70 13.64
C GLU A 111 11.92 -38.65 14.08
N TYR A 112 11.76 -37.40 13.62
CA TYR A 112 12.59 -36.26 13.98
C TYR A 112 11.71 -35.12 14.49
N ASP A 113 12.20 -34.39 15.49
CA ASP A 113 11.47 -33.28 16.12
C ASP A 113 11.84 -31.94 15.48
N VAL A 114 13.08 -31.80 15.03
CA VAL A 114 13.60 -30.57 14.42
C VAL A 114 14.23 -30.89 13.07
N LEU A 115 13.75 -30.22 12.03
CA LEU A 115 14.36 -30.28 10.69
C LEU A 115 15.16 -29.00 10.44
N VAL A 116 16.49 -29.14 10.40
CA VAL A 116 17.40 -28.07 9.97
C VAL A 116 17.48 -28.09 8.45
N SER A 117 16.92 -27.09 7.80
CA SER A 117 16.82 -27.09 6.34
C SER A 117 17.23 -25.78 5.67
N THR A 118 17.50 -25.86 4.36
CA THR A 118 17.53 -24.66 3.52
C THR A 118 16.12 -24.27 3.05
N THR A 119 16.02 -23.39 2.06
CA THR A 119 14.74 -22.99 1.44
C THR A 119 14.02 -24.12 0.69
N ILE A 120 14.54 -25.34 0.68
CA ILE A 120 13.89 -26.49 0.01
C ILE A 120 12.47 -26.77 0.52
N ILE A 121 12.17 -26.42 1.76
CA ILE A 121 10.81 -26.55 2.33
C ILE A 121 9.80 -25.63 1.65
N GLU A 122 10.25 -24.66 0.84
CA GLU A 122 9.40 -23.81 -0.01
C GLU A 122 8.67 -24.62 -1.10
N ASN A 123 9.15 -25.81 -1.48
CA ASN A 123 8.70 -26.51 -2.69
C ASN A 123 7.65 -27.62 -2.47
N GLY A 124 6.69 -27.44 -1.55
CA GLY A 124 5.43 -28.19 -1.65
C GLY A 124 5.22 -29.36 -0.70
N LEU A 125 6.12 -29.60 0.26
CA LEU A 125 5.86 -30.56 1.34
C LEU A 125 4.85 -29.97 2.34
N ASP A 126 3.78 -30.73 2.59
CA ASP A 126 2.77 -30.44 3.60
C ASP A 126 3.07 -31.26 4.85
N ILE A 127 3.45 -30.59 5.93
CA ILE A 127 3.74 -31.24 7.21
C ILE A 127 2.83 -30.62 8.26
N PRO A 128 1.64 -31.21 8.49
CA PRO A 128 0.61 -30.61 9.35
C PRO A 128 1.05 -30.50 10.82
N ASN A 129 1.96 -31.38 11.25
CA ASN A 129 2.49 -31.42 12.61
C ASN A 129 3.59 -30.36 12.86
N ALA A 130 4.10 -29.71 11.82
CA ALA A 130 5.08 -28.65 11.93
C ALA A 130 4.38 -27.31 12.18
N ASN A 131 4.32 -26.90 13.45
CA ASN A 131 3.60 -25.69 13.86
C ASN A 131 4.53 -24.54 14.25
N THR A 132 5.85 -24.75 14.30
CA THR A 132 6.82 -23.69 14.57
C THR A 132 7.91 -23.64 13.50
N ILE A 133 8.21 -22.42 13.04
CA ILE A 133 9.34 -22.15 12.14
C ILE A 133 10.27 -21.11 12.74
N ILE A 134 11.56 -21.40 12.72
CA ILE A 134 12.63 -20.51 13.11
C ILE A 134 13.48 -20.24 11.88
N VAL A 135 13.53 -19.00 11.42
CA VAL A 135 14.35 -18.59 10.26
C VAL A 135 15.57 -17.86 10.77
N ASN A 136 16.72 -18.52 10.67
CA ASN A 136 18.00 -17.94 11.06
C ASN A 136 18.49 -16.94 10.01
N ASN A 137 19.07 -15.82 10.44
CA ASN A 137 19.56 -14.75 9.56
C ASN A 137 18.50 -14.28 8.55
N ALA A 138 17.27 -14.09 9.00
CA ALA A 138 16.09 -13.73 8.19
C ALA A 138 16.32 -12.49 7.29
N ALA A 139 17.20 -11.58 7.71
CA ALA A 139 17.59 -10.39 6.93
C ALA A 139 18.21 -10.72 5.54
N HIS A 140 18.70 -11.94 5.31
CA HIS A 140 19.27 -12.36 4.03
C HIS A 140 18.25 -12.96 3.05
N PHE A 141 17.00 -13.16 3.48
CA PHE A 141 15.94 -13.70 2.63
C PHE A 141 15.15 -12.57 1.97
N GLY A 142 14.60 -12.83 0.78
CA GLY A 142 13.64 -11.95 0.13
C GLY A 142 12.28 -11.93 0.86
N LEU A 143 11.48 -10.88 0.67
CA LEU A 143 10.19 -10.76 1.37
C LEU A 143 9.23 -11.90 0.99
N ALA A 144 9.15 -12.22 -0.30
CA ALA A 144 8.34 -13.32 -0.80
C ALA A 144 8.77 -14.67 -0.19
N GLN A 145 10.08 -14.92 -0.10
CA GLN A 145 10.62 -16.14 0.50
C GLN A 145 10.24 -16.27 1.98
N LEU A 146 10.40 -15.19 2.77
CA LEU A 146 10.00 -15.17 4.17
C LEU A 146 8.50 -15.46 4.34
N TYR A 147 7.66 -14.92 3.45
CA TYR A 147 6.23 -15.17 3.46
C TYR A 147 5.87 -16.62 3.09
N GLN A 148 6.51 -17.18 2.07
CA GLN A 148 6.31 -18.58 1.68
C GLN A 148 6.76 -19.54 2.79
N LEU A 149 7.93 -19.29 3.39
CA LEU A 149 8.45 -20.06 4.53
C LEU A 149 7.47 -20.00 5.72
N ARG A 150 6.97 -18.80 6.06
CA ARG A 150 5.95 -18.63 7.09
C ARG A 150 4.70 -19.45 6.78
N GLY A 151 4.26 -19.47 5.53
CA GLY A 151 3.09 -20.23 5.08
C GLY A 151 3.24 -21.75 5.15
N ARG A 152 4.44 -22.27 5.45
CA ARG A 152 4.69 -23.71 5.63
C ARG A 152 4.28 -24.25 6.99
N VAL A 153 3.99 -23.38 7.96
CA VAL A 153 3.47 -23.76 9.28
C VAL A 153 2.01 -23.32 9.45
N GLY A 154 1.32 -23.86 10.46
CA GLY A 154 -0.05 -23.46 10.79
C GLY A 154 -1.08 -23.98 9.79
N ARG A 155 -0.99 -25.29 9.50
CA ARG A 155 -1.98 -26.04 8.72
C ARG A 155 -2.93 -26.86 9.60
N SER A 156 -2.61 -27.00 10.88
CA SER A 156 -3.46 -27.64 11.89
C SER A 156 -4.33 -26.62 12.63
N ALA A 157 -5.26 -27.10 13.45
CA ALA A 157 -6.04 -26.27 14.38
C ALA A 157 -5.19 -25.70 15.55
N GLN A 158 -3.92 -26.09 15.65
CA GLN A 158 -3.02 -25.57 16.69
C GLN A 158 -2.44 -24.20 16.29
N GLN A 159 -2.22 -23.35 17.30
CA GLN A 159 -1.58 -22.06 17.11
C GLN A 159 -0.14 -22.25 16.60
N ALA A 160 0.17 -21.72 15.41
CA ALA A 160 1.51 -21.74 14.85
C ALA A 160 2.32 -20.49 15.19
N TYR A 161 3.65 -20.64 15.21
CA TYR A 161 4.61 -19.58 15.52
C TYR A 161 5.69 -19.46 14.43
N ALA A 162 6.07 -18.23 14.12
CA ALA A 162 7.15 -17.93 13.20
C ALA A 162 8.14 -16.95 13.83
N TYR A 163 9.39 -17.38 14.00
CA TYR A 163 10.48 -16.58 14.56
C TYR A 163 11.47 -16.21 13.46
N PHE A 164 11.58 -14.91 13.18
CA PHE A 164 12.57 -14.37 12.24
C PHE A 164 13.75 -13.81 13.04
N LEU A 165 14.87 -14.52 13.00
CA LEU A 165 16.07 -14.17 13.77
C LEU A 165 17.02 -13.31 12.94
N TYR A 166 17.60 -12.28 13.55
CA TYR A 166 18.69 -11.50 12.96
C TYR A 166 19.90 -11.46 13.90
N ASN A 167 21.10 -11.39 13.34
CA ASN A 167 22.31 -11.27 14.13
C ASN A 167 22.43 -9.83 14.67
N LYS A 168 22.63 -9.69 15.98
CA LYS A 168 22.83 -8.42 16.68
C LYS A 168 24.07 -7.66 16.19
N GLU A 169 25.14 -8.38 15.86
CA GLU A 169 26.40 -7.81 15.40
C GLU A 169 26.32 -7.30 13.96
N ALA A 170 25.42 -7.89 13.17
CA ALA A 170 25.17 -7.47 11.80
C ALA A 170 24.25 -6.26 11.81
N ARG A 171 24.81 -5.06 11.58
CA ARG A 171 24.00 -3.85 11.36
C ARG A 171 23.05 -4.10 10.19
N LEU A 172 21.74 -4.13 10.47
CA LEU A 172 20.73 -4.26 9.44
C LEU A 172 20.75 -3.03 8.54
N THR A 173 20.72 -3.24 7.23
CA THR A 173 20.49 -2.15 6.29
C THR A 173 19.04 -1.65 6.40
N PRO A 174 18.75 -0.38 6.08
CA PRO A 174 17.38 0.15 6.10
C PRO A 174 16.41 -0.68 5.23
N LEU A 175 16.89 -1.27 4.15
CA LEU A 175 16.10 -2.15 3.29
C LEU A 175 15.73 -3.47 4.00
N GLN A 176 16.67 -4.07 4.73
CA GLN A 176 16.44 -5.30 5.49
C GLN A 176 15.47 -5.06 6.65
N GLU A 177 15.59 -3.93 7.34
CA GLU A 177 14.67 -3.55 8.41
C GLU A 177 13.24 -3.34 7.89
N LYS A 178 13.08 -2.58 6.79
CA LYS A 178 11.77 -2.42 6.13
C LYS A 178 11.16 -3.76 5.70
N ARG A 179 12.00 -4.68 5.20
CA ARG A 179 11.56 -6.03 4.80
C ARG A 179 11.07 -6.85 5.99
N LEU A 180 11.84 -6.89 7.08
CA LEU A 180 11.46 -7.60 8.29
C LEU A 180 10.17 -7.00 8.88
N ARG A 181 10.06 -5.68 8.94
CA ARG A 181 8.83 -5.02 9.41
C ARG A 181 7.62 -5.37 8.54
N ALA A 182 7.77 -5.37 7.22
CA ALA A 182 6.69 -5.75 6.30
C ALA A 182 6.18 -7.18 6.51
N ILE A 183 7.06 -8.15 6.81
CA ILE A 183 6.61 -9.53 7.10
C ILE A 183 5.86 -9.64 8.44
N PHE A 184 6.22 -8.81 9.43
CA PHE A 184 5.52 -8.74 10.71
C PHE A 184 4.14 -8.07 10.59
N GLU A 185 4.01 -7.02 9.78
CA GLU A 185 2.73 -6.35 9.53
C GLU A 185 1.77 -7.25 8.72
N ALA A 186 2.28 -8.18 7.93
CA ALA A 186 1.49 -9.11 7.12
C ALA A 186 0.85 -10.26 7.91
N THR A 187 0.32 -10.03 9.11
CA THR A 187 -0.19 -11.06 10.03
C THR A 187 -1.51 -11.70 9.60
N GLU A 188 -2.31 -11.03 8.77
CA GLU A 188 -3.59 -11.56 8.30
C GLU A 188 -3.43 -12.64 7.22
N LEU A 189 -4.29 -13.65 7.28
CA LEU A 189 -4.47 -14.63 6.20
C LEU A 189 -4.99 -13.90 4.95
N GLY A 190 -4.44 -14.20 3.76
CA GLY A 190 -4.74 -13.47 2.53
C GLY A 190 -3.77 -12.32 2.21
N ALA A 191 -2.80 -12.03 3.09
CA ALA A 191 -1.82 -10.95 2.86
C ALA A 191 -0.82 -11.18 1.70
N GLY A 192 -0.93 -12.29 0.95
CA GLY A 192 0.00 -12.67 -0.12
C GLY A 192 0.05 -11.64 -1.24
N PHE A 193 -1.09 -11.03 -1.57
CA PHE A 193 -1.17 -9.93 -2.53
C PHE A 193 -0.45 -8.67 -2.03
N ARG A 194 -0.74 -8.24 -0.79
CA ARG A 194 -0.07 -7.07 -0.15
C ARG A 194 1.43 -7.27 -0.04
N ILE A 195 1.88 -8.50 0.26
CA ILE A 195 3.29 -8.87 0.31
C ILE A 195 3.95 -8.79 -1.06
N ALA A 196 3.31 -9.30 -2.11
CA ALA A 196 3.85 -9.22 -3.46
C ALA A 196 3.95 -7.76 -3.95
N MET A 197 2.96 -6.92 -3.63
CA MET A 197 3.01 -5.47 -3.87
C MET A 197 4.17 -4.82 -3.13
N LYS A 198 4.37 -5.14 -1.85
CA LYS A 198 5.47 -4.60 -1.04
C LYS A 198 6.84 -5.11 -1.52
N ASP A 199 6.94 -6.35 -1.98
CA ASP A 199 8.18 -6.89 -2.56
C ASP A 199 8.52 -6.20 -3.89
N LEU A 200 7.53 -5.87 -4.73
CA LEU A 200 7.71 -5.05 -5.93
C LEU A 200 8.20 -3.63 -5.59
N GLU A 201 7.60 -2.98 -4.59
CA GLU A 201 8.02 -1.66 -4.10
C GLU A 201 9.47 -1.70 -3.58
N LEU A 202 9.81 -2.67 -2.73
CA LEU A 202 11.12 -2.82 -2.11
C LEU A 202 12.23 -3.23 -3.10
N ARG A 203 11.90 -4.00 -4.14
CA ARG A 203 12.83 -4.34 -5.24
C ARG A 203 13.01 -3.20 -6.24
N GLY A 204 12.23 -2.14 -6.12
CA GLY A 204 12.39 -0.92 -6.92
C GLY A 204 11.79 -1.06 -8.32
N ALA A 205 10.47 -0.93 -8.41
CA ALA A 205 9.83 -0.41 -9.63
C ALA A 205 10.46 0.93 -10.10
N GLY A 206 11.28 1.59 -9.27
CA GLY A 206 12.11 2.75 -9.63
C GLY A 206 13.36 2.46 -10.48
N ASN A 207 13.75 1.21 -10.75
CA ASN A 207 14.95 0.91 -11.57
C ASN A 207 14.66 0.77 -13.07
N LEU A 208 13.43 0.97 -13.54
CA LEU A 208 13.10 0.99 -14.96
C LEU A 208 13.52 2.30 -15.67
N LEU A 209 13.95 3.34 -14.94
CA LEU A 209 14.35 4.63 -15.52
C LEU A 209 15.79 5.10 -15.20
N GLY A 210 16.53 4.41 -14.34
CA GLY A 210 17.97 4.60 -14.17
C GLY A 210 18.43 5.76 -13.27
N ALA A 211 19.52 5.44 -12.54
CA ALA A 211 20.54 6.21 -11.83
C ALA A 211 20.17 7.49 -11.03
N GLU A 212 20.38 7.36 -9.71
CA GLU A 212 20.71 8.43 -8.76
C GLU A 212 19.76 9.62 -8.67
N GLN A 213 18.82 9.58 -7.72
CA GLN A 213 18.70 10.65 -6.72
C GLN A 213 17.77 10.27 -5.55
N SER A 214 18.20 10.74 -4.39
CA SER A 214 17.75 10.43 -3.03
C SER A 214 16.28 10.75 -2.72
N GLY A 215 15.61 9.79 -2.07
CA GLY A 215 15.07 10.04 -0.73
C GLY A 215 13.59 10.40 -0.57
N PHE A 216 12.93 11.00 -1.56
CA PHE A 216 11.51 11.41 -1.39
C PHE A 216 10.62 11.25 -2.63
N MET A 217 11.18 11.02 -3.82
CA MET A 217 10.40 10.88 -5.06
C MET A 217 9.81 9.47 -5.29
N ASN A 218 10.29 8.45 -4.56
CA ASN A 218 9.89 7.05 -4.82
C ASN A 218 8.47 6.69 -4.39
N SER A 219 7.81 7.47 -3.52
CA SER A 219 6.42 7.17 -3.11
C SER A 219 5.38 7.81 -4.01
N VAL A 220 5.71 8.90 -4.72
CA VAL A 220 4.75 9.65 -5.56
C VAL A 220 4.80 9.19 -7.03
N GLY A 221 5.95 8.68 -7.49
CA GLY A 221 6.13 8.27 -8.87
C GLY A 221 5.30 7.06 -9.31
N PHE A 222 5.06 6.09 -8.42
CA PHE A 222 4.31 4.87 -8.76
C PHE A 222 2.80 5.11 -8.79
N ASP A 223 2.24 5.85 -7.83
CA ASP A 223 0.81 6.22 -7.85
C ASP A 223 0.47 7.06 -9.09
N LEU A 224 1.33 8.02 -9.45
CA LEU A 224 1.17 8.81 -10.66
C LEU A 224 1.34 7.95 -11.93
N TYR A 225 2.29 7.00 -11.93
CA TYR A 225 2.47 6.06 -13.03
C TYR A 225 1.26 5.15 -13.22
N CYS A 226 0.74 4.54 -12.15
CA CYS A 226 -0.48 3.74 -12.19
C CYS A 226 -1.67 4.57 -12.69
N LYS A 227 -1.76 5.84 -12.30
CA LYS A 227 -2.80 6.75 -12.76
C LYS A 227 -2.67 7.07 -14.26
N LEU A 228 -1.51 7.50 -14.72
CA LEU A 228 -1.24 7.80 -16.15
C LEU A 228 -1.41 6.57 -17.04
N LEU A 229 -1.04 5.39 -16.53
CA LEU A 229 -1.17 4.14 -17.26
C LEU A 229 -2.63 3.64 -17.27
N ALA A 230 -3.38 3.80 -16.17
CA ALA A 230 -4.81 3.53 -16.14
C ALA A 230 -5.57 4.45 -17.12
N GLU A 231 -5.21 5.73 -17.17
CA GLU A 231 -5.73 6.69 -18.15
C GLU A 231 -5.42 6.24 -19.60
N ALA A 232 -4.17 5.85 -19.90
CA ALA A 232 -3.78 5.39 -21.24
C ALA A 232 -4.43 4.04 -21.64
N VAL A 233 -4.64 3.11 -20.70
CA VAL A 233 -5.32 1.83 -20.95
C VAL A 233 -6.83 2.03 -21.15
N GLN A 234 -7.45 2.94 -20.40
CA GLN A 234 -8.85 3.32 -20.64
C GLN A 234 -9.04 3.95 -22.02
N GLU A 235 -8.12 4.80 -22.48
CA GLU A 235 -8.12 5.36 -23.84
C GLU A 235 -8.07 4.27 -24.93
N LEU A 236 -7.22 3.25 -24.73
CA LEU A 236 -7.04 2.16 -25.69
C LEU A 236 -8.18 1.13 -25.70
N GLN A 237 -8.88 0.93 -24.57
CA GLN A 237 -9.99 -0.03 -24.45
C GLN A 237 -11.34 0.53 -24.95
N GLY A 238 -11.37 1.75 -25.51
CA GLY A 238 -12.58 2.36 -26.06
C GLY A 238 -13.66 2.68 -25.02
N LYS A 239 -13.38 2.43 -23.73
CA LYS A 239 -14.19 2.91 -22.61
C LYS A 239 -13.86 4.37 -22.39
N LYS A 240 -14.47 5.25 -23.19
CA LYS A 240 -14.75 6.61 -22.76
C LYS A 240 -15.69 6.52 -21.55
N GLU A 241 -15.13 6.29 -20.37
CA GLU A 241 -15.72 6.88 -19.19
C GLU A 241 -15.47 8.39 -19.34
N GLU A 242 -16.54 9.16 -19.53
CA GLU A 242 -16.50 10.63 -19.43
C GLU A 242 -16.21 11.13 -18.00
N THR A 243 -15.65 10.29 -17.14
CA THR A 243 -15.42 10.58 -15.72
C THR A 243 -13.94 10.70 -15.41
N GLY A 244 -13.36 11.76 -15.97
CA GLY A 244 -12.42 12.59 -15.25
C GLY A 244 -12.76 14.01 -15.67
N THR A 245 -13.49 14.77 -14.87
CA THR A 245 -13.57 16.21 -15.10
C THR A 245 -12.13 16.72 -15.17
N PRO A 246 -11.61 17.23 -16.31
CA PRO A 246 -10.31 17.89 -16.37
C PRO A 246 -10.21 18.85 -15.19
N GLY A 247 -9.12 18.71 -14.44
CA GLY A 247 -8.97 19.31 -13.13
C GLY A 247 -9.27 20.80 -13.19
N VAL A 248 -10.34 21.21 -12.51
CA VAL A 248 -10.67 22.62 -12.39
C VAL A 248 -9.49 23.31 -11.69
N THR A 249 -8.88 24.26 -12.37
CA THR A 249 -7.76 25.03 -11.82
C THR A 249 -8.31 26.25 -11.11
N ILE A 250 -8.11 26.36 -9.81
CA ILE A 250 -8.55 27.50 -9.00
C ILE A 250 -7.31 28.26 -8.52
N ASP A 251 -7.18 29.50 -8.97
CA ASP A 251 -6.09 30.42 -8.63
C ASP A 251 -6.68 31.67 -7.96
N LEU A 252 -6.84 31.58 -6.65
CA LEU A 252 -7.42 32.62 -5.80
C LEU A 252 -6.40 33.02 -4.72
N PRO A 253 -6.31 34.31 -4.34
CA PRO A 253 -5.36 34.79 -3.35
C PRO A 253 -5.84 34.44 -1.92
N LEU A 254 -5.85 33.14 -1.60
CA LEU A 254 -6.26 32.60 -0.32
C LEU A 254 -5.16 31.68 0.21
N ASP A 255 -4.77 31.90 1.47
CA ASP A 255 -3.85 31.02 2.17
C ASP A 255 -4.57 29.70 2.50
N ALA A 256 -4.34 28.68 1.68
CA ALA A 256 -5.02 27.39 1.76
C ALA A 256 -4.00 26.25 1.92
N TYR A 257 -3.78 25.82 3.17
CA TYR A 257 -2.85 24.75 3.50
C TYR A 257 -3.20 24.10 4.84
N LEU A 258 -2.65 22.91 5.11
CA LEU A 258 -2.68 22.25 6.41
C LEU A 258 -1.45 22.74 7.22
N PRO A 259 -1.61 23.52 8.29
CA PRO A 259 -0.50 23.97 9.13
C PRO A 259 0.14 22.81 9.90
N ASP A 260 1.46 22.88 10.12
CA ASP A 260 2.18 21.90 10.94
C ASP A 260 1.71 21.92 12.41
N GLU A 261 1.21 23.06 12.88
CA GLU A 261 0.63 23.24 14.22
C GLU A 261 -0.71 22.49 14.40
N TYR A 262 -1.41 22.19 13.30
CA TYR A 262 -2.69 21.48 13.32
C TYR A 262 -2.52 19.97 13.10
N ILE A 263 -1.61 19.57 12.19
CA ILE A 263 -1.23 18.17 11.97
C ILE A 263 0.30 18.05 12.03
N GLY A 264 0.82 17.63 13.19
CA GLY A 264 2.27 17.49 13.42
C GLY A 264 2.91 16.27 12.73
N ASP A 265 2.12 15.23 12.43
CA ASP A 265 2.62 14.05 11.73
C ASP A 265 2.58 14.24 10.21
N ARG A 266 3.77 14.24 9.59
CA ARG A 266 3.97 14.43 8.15
C ARG A 266 3.33 13.32 7.31
N THR A 267 3.29 12.08 7.78
CA THR A 267 2.68 10.96 7.04
C THR A 267 1.15 11.09 7.03
N LEU A 268 0.57 11.47 8.17
CA LEU A 268 -0.87 11.77 8.25
C LEU A 268 -1.24 12.96 7.37
N LYS A 269 -0.42 14.01 7.36
CA LYS A 269 -0.63 15.20 6.53
C LYS A 269 -0.69 14.87 5.04
N VAL A 270 0.23 14.04 4.53
CA VAL A 270 0.22 13.59 3.13
C VAL A 270 -1.02 12.76 2.81
N ASN A 271 -1.44 11.87 3.71
CA ASN A 271 -2.65 11.07 3.53
C ASN A 271 -3.91 11.96 3.42
N PHE A 272 -4.04 12.97 4.29
CA PHE A 272 -5.14 13.93 4.20
C PHE A 272 -5.10 14.73 2.88
N TYR A 273 -3.93 15.19 2.43
CA TYR A 273 -3.82 15.86 1.13
C TYR A 273 -4.26 14.98 -0.04
N GLN A 274 -3.87 13.70 -0.05
CA GLN A 274 -4.30 12.74 -1.08
C GLN A 274 -5.82 12.51 -1.05
N ARG A 275 -6.40 12.34 0.14
CA ARG A 275 -7.84 12.17 0.31
C ARG A 275 -8.59 13.41 -0.14
N LEU A 276 -8.14 14.61 0.24
CA LEU A 276 -8.71 15.90 -0.16
C LEU A 276 -8.65 16.12 -1.68
N ALA A 277 -7.60 15.66 -2.35
CA ALA A 277 -7.43 15.80 -3.80
C ALA A 277 -8.41 14.92 -4.62
N ASN A 278 -8.85 13.80 -4.04
CA ASN A 278 -9.73 12.81 -4.69
C ASN A 278 -11.21 12.99 -4.33
N LEU A 279 -11.59 14.06 -3.63
CA LEU A 279 -12.99 14.32 -3.29
C LEU A 279 -13.78 14.71 -4.54
N THR A 280 -14.93 14.07 -4.72
CA THR A 280 -15.82 14.28 -5.86
C THR A 280 -17.20 14.78 -5.47
N THR A 281 -17.57 14.72 -4.18
CA THR A 281 -18.91 15.09 -3.71
C THR A 281 -18.86 15.95 -2.44
N HIS A 282 -19.91 16.75 -2.23
CA HIS A 282 -20.05 17.61 -1.07
C HIS A 282 -20.10 16.83 0.25
N GLU A 283 -20.81 15.69 0.27
CA GLU A 283 -20.90 14.81 1.45
C GLU A 283 -19.53 14.30 1.90
N GLN A 284 -18.65 13.96 0.96
CA GLN A 284 -17.28 13.53 1.29
C GLN A 284 -16.46 14.67 1.90
N VAL A 285 -16.67 15.91 1.46
CA VAL A 285 -16.00 17.08 2.06
C VAL A 285 -16.48 17.27 3.50
N GLU A 286 -17.78 17.14 3.76
CA GLU A 286 -18.33 17.24 5.11
C GLU A 286 -17.84 16.12 6.02
N ALA A 287 -17.79 14.88 5.54
CA ALA A 287 -17.26 13.75 6.29
C ALA A 287 -15.79 13.97 6.68
N ILE A 288 -14.95 14.44 5.77
CA ILE A 288 -13.55 14.77 6.07
C ILE A 288 -13.45 15.98 7.00
N THR A 289 -14.33 16.96 6.87
CA THR A 289 -14.37 18.11 7.79
C THR A 289 -14.70 17.67 9.21
N ALA A 290 -15.68 16.77 9.37
CA ALA A 290 -16.05 16.20 10.65
C ALA A 290 -14.90 15.36 11.24
N GLU A 291 -14.24 14.53 10.43
CA GLU A 291 -13.07 13.76 10.85
C GLU A 291 -11.90 14.66 11.30
N LEU A 292 -11.61 15.72 10.56
CA LEU A 292 -10.58 16.69 10.94
C LEU A 292 -10.92 17.37 12.26
N THR A 293 -12.20 17.70 12.46
CA THR A 293 -12.67 18.39 13.67
C THR A 293 -12.63 17.48 14.90
N ASP A 294 -13.06 16.23 14.74
CA ASP A 294 -13.06 15.21 15.80
C ASP A 294 -11.64 14.87 16.25
N ARG A 295 -10.71 14.72 15.28
CA ARG A 295 -9.34 14.29 15.57
C ARG A 295 -8.39 15.41 15.99
N PHE A 296 -8.56 16.62 15.45
CA PHE A 296 -7.59 17.71 15.60
C PHE A 296 -8.20 19.00 16.15
N GLY A 297 -9.49 19.02 16.49
CA GLY A 297 -10.19 20.21 16.96
C GLY A 297 -10.56 21.16 15.82
N ALA A 298 -11.02 22.37 16.17
CA ALA A 298 -11.58 23.31 15.21
C ALA A 298 -10.56 23.67 14.10
N PRO A 299 -10.94 23.60 12.80
CA PRO A 299 -10.03 23.85 11.70
C PRO A 299 -9.59 25.33 11.69
N PRO A 300 -8.28 25.63 11.63
CA PRO A 300 -7.79 27.01 11.60
C PRO A 300 -8.10 27.67 10.24
N PRO A 301 -8.00 29.01 10.13
CA PRO A 301 -8.36 29.74 8.92
C PRO A 301 -7.74 29.21 7.61
N PRO A 302 -6.46 28.78 7.58
CA PRO A 302 -5.88 28.20 6.37
C PRO A 302 -6.52 26.88 5.93
N VAL A 303 -7.02 26.08 6.87
CA VAL A 303 -7.69 24.80 6.60
C VAL A 303 -9.13 25.04 6.14
N GLN A 304 -9.81 26.02 6.72
CA GLN A 304 -11.13 26.45 6.26
C GLN A 304 -11.08 26.96 4.82
N ASN A 305 -10.05 27.73 4.47
CA ASN A 305 -9.81 28.18 3.09
C ASN A 305 -9.59 27.00 2.15
N LEU A 306 -8.80 26.00 2.55
CA LEU A 306 -8.56 24.79 1.77
C LEU A 306 -9.84 24.00 1.50
N LEU A 307 -10.66 23.77 2.53
CA LEU A 307 -11.95 23.10 2.39
C LEU A 307 -12.91 23.90 1.49
N THR A 308 -12.89 25.23 1.60
CA THR A 308 -13.70 26.12 0.74
C THR A 308 -13.29 26.01 -0.73
N LEU A 309 -11.98 25.99 -1.02
CA LEU A 309 -11.48 25.81 -2.38
C LEU A 309 -11.87 24.46 -2.98
N ILE A 310 -11.87 23.39 -2.17
CA ILE A 310 -12.26 22.05 -2.62
C ILE A 310 -13.76 22.01 -2.93
N ARG A 311 -14.62 22.61 -2.09
CA ARG A 311 -16.06 22.74 -2.39
C ARG A 311 -16.29 23.50 -3.69
N LEU A 312 -15.59 24.63 -3.85
CA LEU A 312 -15.63 25.44 -5.07
C LEU A 312 -15.18 24.62 -6.30
N LYS A 313 -14.18 23.76 -6.15
CA LYS A 313 -13.68 22.86 -7.21
C LYS A 313 -14.72 21.84 -7.62
N ILE A 314 -15.44 21.24 -6.67
CA ILE A 314 -16.48 20.24 -6.92
C ILE A 314 -17.68 20.91 -7.63
N GLU A 315 -18.14 22.05 -7.15
CA GLU A 315 -19.21 22.83 -7.81
C GLU A 315 -18.82 23.24 -9.23
N ALA A 316 -17.61 23.77 -9.41
CA ALA A 316 -17.12 24.16 -10.72
C ALA A 316 -17.00 22.96 -11.67
N ALA A 317 -16.61 21.79 -11.16
CA ALA A 317 -16.54 20.55 -11.93
C ALA A 317 -17.92 20.09 -12.39
N HIS A 318 -18.93 20.14 -11.52
CA HIS A 318 -20.33 19.83 -11.85
C HIS A 318 -20.90 20.78 -12.90
N GLN A 319 -20.53 22.06 -12.86
CA GLN A 319 -20.98 23.07 -13.82
C GLN A 319 -20.16 23.10 -15.12
N GLY A 320 -19.18 22.22 -15.29
CA GLY A 320 -18.34 22.14 -16.49
C GLY A 320 -17.40 23.34 -16.68
N ILE A 321 -16.96 23.95 -15.58
CA ILE A 321 -15.99 25.05 -15.54
C ILE A 321 -14.58 24.45 -15.53
N GLU A 322 -13.65 25.01 -16.31
CA GLU A 322 -12.26 24.54 -16.42
C GLU A 322 -11.29 25.29 -15.52
N ALA A 323 -11.48 26.60 -15.35
CA ALA A 323 -10.59 27.41 -14.54
C ALA A 323 -11.30 28.61 -13.91
N ILE A 324 -10.90 28.95 -12.68
CA ILE A 324 -11.31 30.16 -11.96
C ILE A 324 -10.02 30.84 -11.50
N SER A 325 -9.74 32.04 -11.98
CA SER A 325 -8.54 32.79 -11.57
C SER A 325 -8.87 34.25 -11.28
N LEU A 326 -8.15 34.87 -10.34
CA LEU A 326 -8.25 36.30 -10.08
C LEU A 326 -7.04 37.03 -10.67
N LYS A 327 -7.23 37.77 -11.76
CA LYS A 327 -6.16 38.54 -12.43
C LYS A 327 -6.54 40.01 -12.54
N ASN A 328 -5.63 40.92 -12.15
CA ASN A 328 -5.82 42.37 -12.27
C ASN A 328 -7.15 42.88 -11.67
N ASN A 329 -7.57 42.33 -10.53
CA ASN A 329 -8.83 42.66 -9.86
C ASN A 329 -10.09 42.28 -10.67
N GLU A 330 -9.96 41.40 -11.65
CA GLU A 330 -11.05 40.74 -12.37
C GLU A 330 -11.01 39.23 -12.11
N LEU A 331 -12.18 38.66 -11.82
CA LEU A 331 -12.38 37.22 -11.76
C LEU A 331 -12.57 36.70 -13.18
N VAL A 332 -11.70 35.79 -13.60
CA VAL A 332 -11.68 35.16 -14.92
C VAL A 332 -12.11 33.71 -14.74
N ILE A 333 -13.27 33.36 -15.28
CA ILE A 333 -13.82 32.00 -15.27
C ILE A 333 -13.81 31.47 -16.70
N THR A 334 -13.16 30.34 -16.92
CA THR A 334 -13.13 29.66 -18.22
C THR A 334 -14.06 28.46 -18.16
N VAL A 335 -15.02 28.38 -19.07
CA VAL A 335 -15.95 27.24 -19.19
C VAL A 335 -15.56 26.32 -20.34
N ARG A 336 -15.95 25.04 -20.24
CA ARG A 336 -15.78 24.08 -21.35
C ARG A 336 -16.53 24.54 -22.59
N ARG A 337 -15.98 24.19 -23.76
CA ARG A 337 -16.61 24.46 -25.07
C ARG A 337 -18.01 23.85 -25.24
N SER A 338 -18.34 22.82 -24.45
CA SER A 338 -19.64 22.14 -24.45
C SER A 338 -20.70 22.82 -23.58
N VAL A 339 -20.32 23.77 -22.72
CA VAL A 339 -21.24 24.46 -21.81
C VAL A 339 -21.52 25.87 -22.35
N ILE A 340 -22.80 26.22 -22.52
CA ILE A 340 -23.19 27.56 -22.96
C ILE A 340 -23.33 28.45 -21.72
N PRO A 341 -22.49 29.51 -21.58
CA PRO A 341 -22.66 30.47 -20.50
C PRO A 341 -24.05 31.10 -20.55
N ASN A 342 -24.75 31.14 -19.41
CA ASN A 342 -26.07 31.77 -19.33
C ASN A 342 -25.92 33.29 -19.36
N ARG A 343 -25.84 33.85 -20.58
CA ARG A 343 -25.65 35.28 -20.83
C ARG A 343 -26.77 36.14 -20.25
N VAL A 344 -27.99 35.59 -20.11
CA VAL A 344 -29.16 36.30 -19.58
C VAL A 344 -29.07 36.48 -18.06
N ALA A 345 -28.71 35.42 -17.32
CA ALA A 345 -28.51 35.50 -15.87
C ALA A 345 -27.34 36.43 -15.49
N LEU A 346 -26.25 36.38 -16.27
CA LEU A 346 -25.10 37.27 -16.10
C LEU A 346 -25.46 38.74 -16.38
N TYR A 347 -26.27 39.00 -17.41
CA TYR A 347 -26.73 40.34 -17.75
C TYR A 347 -27.69 40.93 -16.70
N HIS A 348 -28.59 40.11 -16.15
CA HIS A 348 -29.51 40.57 -15.10
C HIS A 348 -28.80 40.95 -13.79
N ARG A 349 -27.71 40.25 -13.42
CA ARG A 349 -27.01 40.47 -12.14
C ARG A 349 -25.84 41.47 -12.23
N PHE A 350 -25.13 41.51 -13.35
CA PHE A 350 -23.94 42.36 -13.54
C PHE A 350 -24.07 43.41 -14.66
N ARG A 351 -25.24 43.51 -15.32
CA ARG A 351 -25.51 44.43 -16.44
C ARG A 351 -24.44 44.30 -17.54
N ASN A 352 -23.98 45.42 -18.11
CA ASN A 352 -22.96 45.48 -19.17
C ASN A 352 -21.51 45.31 -18.66
N GLU A 353 -21.28 45.08 -17.36
CA GLU A 353 -19.92 45.08 -16.80
C GLU A 353 -19.26 43.69 -16.76
N ALA A 354 -20.05 42.61 -16.87
CA ALA A 354 -19.53 41.26 -17.07
C ALA A 354 -19.26 41.02 -18.57
N ARG A 355 -18.00 40.73 -18.92
CA ARG A 355 -17.61 40.48 -20.31
C ARG A 355 -17.53 38.97 -20.55
N VAL A 356 -18.31 38.48 -21.51
CA VAL A 356 -18.26 37.08 -21.96
C VAL A 356 -17.67 37.04 -23.37
N GLN A 357 -16.50 36.43 -23.54
CA GLN A 357 -15.83 36.25 -24.83
C GLN A 357 -15.31 34.81 -24.95
N GLN A 358 -15.69 34.10 -26.01
CA GLN A 358 -15.16 32.76 -26.35
C GLN A 358 -15.13 31.75 -25.18
N GLY A 359 -16.19 31.70 -24.35
CA GLY A 359 -16.25 30.78 -23.20
C GLY A 359 -15.47 31.25 -21.97
N VAL A 360 -14.98 32.50 -21.96
CA VAL A 360 -14.37 33.14 -20.78
C VAL A 360 -15.29 34.22 -20.26
N ILE A 361 -15.62 34.16 -18.96
CA ILE A 361 -16.43 35.13 -18.24
C ILE A 361 -15.49 35.96 -17.36
N ARG A 362 -15.49 37.28 -17.56
CA ARG A 362 -14.73 38.22 -16.74
C ARG A 362 -15.67 39.09 -15.90
N ILE A 363 -15.48 39.06 -14.58
CA ILE A 363 -16.27 39.82 -13.62
C ILE A 363 -15.34 40.70 -12.78
N PRO A 364 -15.46 42.03 -12.82
CA PRO A 364 -14.70 42.92 -11.93
C PRO A 364 -14.96 42.60 -10.45
N ARG A 365 -13.90 42.40 -9.65
CA ARG A 365 -13.99 42.05 -8.22
C ARG A 365 -14.78 43.08 -7.40
N ARG A 366 -14.79 44.35 -7.84
CA ARG A 366 -15.59 45.42 -7.22
C ARG A 366 -17.09 45.10 -7.11
N LEU A 367 -17.61 44.22 -7.97
CA LEU A 367 -19.01 43.82 -8.00
C LEU A 367 -19.36 42.70 -7.01
N LEU A 368 -18.36 42.00 -6.46
CA LEU A 368 -18.53 40.84 -5.58
C LEU A 368 -18.46 41.19 -4.07
N GLY A 369 -18.18 42.45 -3.72
CA GLY A 369 -18.16 42.93 -2.33
C GLY A 369 -17.09 42.26 -1.43
N PRO A 370 -17.19 42.44 -0.09
CA PRO A 370 -16.25 41.85 0.87
C PRO A 370 -16.38 40.32 1.00
N ASN A 371 -17.57 39.76 0.77
CA ASN A 371 -17.86 38.32 0.85
C ASN A 371 -17.84 37.65 -0.54
N TRP A 372 -16.85 38.00 -1.35
CA TRP A 372 -16.75 37.59 -2.75
C TRP A 372 -16.69 36.06 -2.95
N LEU A 373 -16.18 35.30 -1.98
CA LEU A 373 -16.17 33.83 -1.99
C LEU A 373 -17.55 33.20 -1.86
N GLN A 374 -18.37 33.71 -0.94
CA GLN A 374 -19.73 33.21 -0.73
C GLN A 374 -20.61 33.55 -1.93
N GLN A 375 -20.46 34.78 -2.45
CA GLN A 375 -21.16 35.18 -3.66
C GLN A 375 -20.72 34.36 -4.88
N LEU A 376 -19.43 33.99 -4.98
CA LEU A 376 -18.95 33.12 -6.05
C LEU A 376 -19.64 31.75 -6.02
N ASN A 377 -19.74 31.11 -4.85
CA ASN A 377 -20.44 29.83 -4.69
C ASN A 377 -21.93 29.91 -5.09
N GLU A 378 -22.62 31.00 -4.73
CA GLU A 378 -24.02 31.21 -5.12
C GLU A 378 -24.21 31.50 -6.62
N LEU A 379 -23.18 32.03 -7.28
CA LEU A 379 -23.24 32.42 -8.67
C LEU A 379 -22.95 31.23 -9.61
N LEU A 380 -22.04 30.33 -9.23
CA LEU A 380 -21.63 29.21 -10.08
C LEU A 380 -22.79 28.41 -10.70
N PRO A 381 -23.87 28.05 -9.97
CA PRO A 381 -25.02 27.33 -10.54
C PRO A 381 -25.86 28.17 -11.52
N MET A 382 -25.78 29.50 -11.44
CA MET A 382 -26.54 30.42 -12.29
C MET A 382 -25.77 30.82 -13.56
N MET A 383 -24.46 30.57 -13.61
CA MET A 383 -23.57 31.02 -14.69
C MET A 383 -23.58 30.08 -15.90
N THR A 384 -24.05 28.85 -15.73
CA THR A 384 -24.06 27.79 -16.72
C THR A 384 -25.47 27.23 -16.85
N THR A 385 -25.94 27.09 -18.09
CA THR A 385 -27.20 26.38 -18.40
C THR A 385 -26.81 25.01 -18.92
N ALA A 386 -27.38 23.93 -18.34
CA ALA A 386 -27.31 22.62 -18.95
C ALA A 386 -27.93 22.70 -20.35
N ALA A 387 -27.25 22.13 -21.35
CA ALA A 387 -27.74 22.05 -22.72
C ALA A 387 -29.00 21.19 -22.81
#